data_AF-A0A925TGE6-F1
#
_entry.id   AF-A0A925TGE6-F1
#
_cell.length_a   1.000
_cell.length_b   1.000
_cell.length_c   1.000
_cell.angle_alpha   90.00
_cell.angle_beta   90.00
_cell.angle_gamma   90.00
#
_symmetry.space_group_name_H-M   'P 1'
#
loop_
_entity.id
_entity.type
_entity.pdbx_description
1 polymer ?
#
loop_
_entity_poly.entity_id
_entity_poly.type
_entity_poly.pdbx_seq_one_letter_code
_entity_poly.pdbx_strand_id
1 'polypeptide(L)'
;GLAEIADYSLGQYKAKLPAGQRRRYYDGVATFMARYFADKSREYRIAKYELGGATGNGNEIRIDSKVYLVSGQVYTVVWRLSGSKGSYKVTDVKVLIFSLRHMQRGIFTSYLSKRNGDVAQLVAALNR
;
A
#
# COMPACT_ATOMS: atom_id res chain seq x y z
N GLY A 1 2.80 6.86 5.71
CA GLY A 1 2.17 7.61 4.58
C GLY A 1 2.74 7.17 3.24
N LEU A 2 2.26 7.68 2.09
CA LEU A 2 2.65 7.19 0.74
C LEU A 2 4.17 7.04 0.55
N ALA A 3 4.95 8.07 0.85
CA ALA A 3 6.42 8.03 0.71
C ALA A 3 7.06 6.91 1.53
N GLU A 4 6.54 6.63 2.72
CA GLU A 4 7.01 5.55 3.60
C GLU A 4 6.69 4.15 3.03
N ILE A 5 5.51 4.01 2.42
CA ILE A 5 5.10 2.78 1.73
C ILE A 5 5.99 2.56 0.50
N ALA A 6 6.18 3.61 -0.30
CA ALA A 6 7.02 3.59 -1.50
C ALA A 6 8.49 3.28 -1.16
N ASP A 7 9.05 3.91 -0.14
CA ASP A 7 10.41 3.61 0.30
C ASP A 7 10.54 2.17 0.80
N TYR A 8 9.57 1.70 1.56
CA TYR A 8 9.54 0.32 2.05
C TYR A 8 9.45 -0.70 0.92
N SER A 9 8.69 -0.40 -0.14
CA SER A 9 8.51 -1.33 -1.26
C SER A 9 9.78 -1.57 -2.08
N LEU A 10 10.78 -0.69 -2.02
CA LEU A 10 12.08 -0.93 -2.66
C LEU A 10 12.94 -1.97 -1.92
N GLY A 11 12.64 -2.24 -0.65
CA GLY A 11 13.42 -3.17 0.17
C GLY A 11 14.92 -2.85 0.14
N GLN A 12 15.74 -3.87 -0.15
CA GLN A 12 17.21 -3.74 -0.26
C GLN A 12 17.67 -2.79 -1.38
N TYR A 13 16.81 -2.45 -2.34
CA TYR A 13 17.16 -1.58 -3.47
C TYR A 13 16.91 -0.10 -3.19
N LYS A 14 16.44 0.28 -2.00
CA LYS A 14 16.11 1.67 -1.66
C LYS A 14 17.27 2.64 -1.95
N ALA A 15 18.50 2.26 -1.59
CA ALA A 15 19.69 3.08 -1.81
C ALA A 15 20.02 3.31 -3.30
N LYS A 16 19.48 2.50 -4.21
CA LYS A 16 19.68 2.63 -5.66
C LYS A 16 18.70 3.59 -6.33
N LEU A 17 17.75 4.17 -5.60
CA LEU A 17 16.84 5.19 -6.14
C LEU A 17 17.59 6.51 -6.38
N PRO A 18 17.74 6.97 -7.63
CA PRO A 18 18.40 8.25 -7.89
C PRO A 18 17.62 9.40 -7.26
N ALA A 19 18.31 10.33 -6.60
CA ALA A 19 17.67 11.45 -5.91
C ALA A 19 16.74 12.26 -6.85
N GLY A 20 17.18 12.49 -8.09
CA GLY A 20 16.40 13.19 -9.13
C GLY A 20 15.16 12.43 -9.62
N GLN A 21 15.02 11.14 -9.33
CA GLN A 21 13.84 10.34 -9.71
C GLN A 21 12.86 10.11 -8.55
N ARG A 22 13.17 10.58 -7.34
CA ARG A 22 12.37 10.27 -6.14
C ARG A 22 10.91 10.71 -6.27
N ARG A 23 10.66 11.91 -6.78
CA ARG A 23 9.29 12.41 -7.00
C ARG A 23 8.54 11.54 -8.01
N ARG A 24 9.14 11.31 -9.18
CA ARG A 24 8.57 10.46 -10.24
C ARG A 24 8.32 9.03 -9.76
N TYR A 25 9.17 8.51 -8.88
CA TYR A 25 8.95 7.23 -8.23
C TYR A 25 7.70 7.25 -7.35
N TYR A 26 7.57 8.21 -6.45
CA TYR A 26 6.41 8.32 -5.55
C TYR A 26 5.10 8.52 -6.31
N ASP A 27 5.09 9.35 -7.35
CA ASP A 27 3.93 9.58 -8.20
C ASP A 27 3.53 8.31 -8.97
N GLY A 28 4.54 7.58 -9.48
CA GLY A 28 4.34 6.28 -10.12
C GLY A 28 3.78 5.22 -9.16
N VAL A 29 4.25 5.19 -7.91
CA VAL A 29 3.69 4.30 -6.87
C VAL A 29 2.23 4.64 -6.57
N ALA A 30 1.89 5.93 -6.47
CA ALA A 30 0.50 6.34 -6.27
C ALA A 30 -0.39 5.87 -7.43
N THR A 31 0.09 6.03 -8.66
CA THR A 31 -0.63 5.62 -9.88
C THR A 31 -0.79 4.10 -9.95
N PHE A 32 0.27 3.34 -9.65
CA PHE A 32 0.21 1.89 -9.56
C PHE A 32 -0.85 1.43 -8.55
N MET A 33 -0.87 2.01 -7.35
CA MET A 33 -1.86 1.66 -6.32
C MET A 33 -3.28 2.07 -6.73
N ALA A 34 -3.45 3.24 -7.33
CA ALA A 34 -4.75 3.70 -7.83
C ALA A 34 -5.31 2.74 -8.90
N ARG A 35 -4.47 2.30 -9.84
CA ARG A 35 -4.86 1.31 -10.87
C ARG A 35 -5.21 -0.03 -10.24
N TYR A 36 -4.38 -0.54 -9.34
CA TYR A 36 -4.65 -1.79 -8.62
C TYR A 36 -6.01 -1.75 -7.89
N PHE A 37 -6.31 -0.65 -7.18
CA PHE A 37 -7.57 -0.50 -6.48
C PHE A 37 -8.76 -0.32 -7.44
N ALA A 38 -8.59 0.42 -8.54
CA ALA A 38 -9.63 0.55 -9.56
C ALA A 38 -10.01 -0.83 -10.14
N ASP A 39 -9.01 -1.65 -10.48
CA ASP A 39 -9.23 -3.00 -11.00
C ASP A 39 -9.92 -3.89 -9.95
N LYS A 40 -9.43 -3.91 -8.71
CA LYS A 40 -10.01 -4.73 -7.63
C LYS A 40 -11.39 -4.26 -7.17
N SER A 41 -11.71 -2.97 -7.27
CA SER A 41 -13.02 -2.44 -6.87
C SER A 41 -14.17 -3.02 -7.70
N ARG A 42 -13.90 -3.45 -8.94
CA ARG A 42 -14.89 -4.09 -9.82
C ARG A 42 -15.20 -5.52 -9.38
N GLU A 43 -14.18 -6.23 -8.87
CA GLU A 43 -14.28 -7.59 -8.36
C GLU A 43 -14.95 -7.63 -6.97
N TYR A 44 -14.58 -6.70 -6.10
CA TYR A 44 -15.04 -6.64 -4.70
C TYR A 44 -16.03 -5.51 -4.47
N ARG A 45 -17.24 -5.63 -5.03
CA ARG A 45 -18.31 -4.63 -4.84
C ARG A 45 -18.76 -4.62 -3.37
N ILE A 46 -18.53 -3.50 -2.69
CA ILE A 46 -18.88 -3.30 -1.28
C ILE A 46 -20.38 -2.99 -1.16
N ALA A 47 -21.08 -3.71 -0.29
CA ALA A 47 -22.46 -3.43 0.09
C ALA A 47 -22.52 -2.49 1.31
N LYS A 48 -21.76 -2.78 2.36
CA LYS A 48 -21.58 -1.92 3.53
C LYS A 48 -20.26 -2.20 4.23
N TYR A 49 -19.88 -1.31 5.14
CA TYR A 49 -18.77 -1.53 6.06
C TYR A 49 -19.15 -1.10 7.47
N GLU A 50 -18.52 -1.74 8.45
CA GLU A 50 -18.63 -1.40 9.87
C GLU A 50 -17.22 -1.14 10.41
N LEU A 51 -16.99 0.04 10.98
CA LEU A 51 -15.73 0.38 11.65
C LEU A 51 -15.78 -0.08 13.09
N GLY A 52 -14.74 -0.77 13.53
CA GLY A 52 -14.46 -1.07 14.91
C GLY A 52 -13.72 0.08 15.61
N GLY A 53 -13.38 -0.15 16.88
CA GLY A 53 -12.61 0.80 17.67
C GLY A 53 -11.17 0.97 17.16
N ALA A 54 -10.61 2.14 17.44
CA ALA A 54 -9.19 2.41 17.29
C ALA A 54 -8.42 1.84 18.50
N THR A 55 -7.36 1.09 18.24
CA THR A 55 -6.44 0.57 19.26
C THR A 55 -5.01 0.97 18.93
N GLY A 56 -4.18 1.23 19.94
CA GLY A 56 -2.79 1.62 19.74
C GLY A 56 -2.32 2.75 20.64
N ASN A 57 -1.09 3.18 20.44
CA ASN A 57 -0.50 4.32 21.13
C ASN A 57 -0.48 5.54 20.19
N GLY A 58 -0.27 6.74 20.73
CA GLY A 58 -0.56 8.01 20.04
C GLY A 58 0.03 8.18 18.63
N ASN A 59 1.05 7.41 18.24
CA ASN A 59 1.67 7.52 16.93
C ASN A 59 1.41 6.33 15.99
N GLU A 60 0.90 5.21 16.51
CA GLU A 60 0.57 4.01 15.75
C GLU A 60 -0.83 3.53 16.12
N ILE A 61 -1.76 3.66 15.19
CA ILE A 61 -3.16 3.30 15.39
C ILE A 61 -3.52 2.13 14.48
N ARG A 62 -4.28 1.19 15.03
CA ARG A 62 -4.92 0.09 14.34
C ARG A 62 -6.43 0.29 14.41
N ILE A 63 -7.10 0.15 13.27
CA ILE A 63 -8.56 0.12 13.19
C ILE A 63 -8.95 -1.17 12.48
N ASP A 64 -9.86 -1.94 13.07
CA ASP A 64 -10.42 -3.13 12.43
C ASP A 64 -11.79 -2.77 11.85
N SER A 65 -12.11 -3.32 10.68
CA SER A 65 -13.40 -3.11 10.04
C SER A 65 -13.93 -4.41 9.48
N LYS A 66 -15.26 -4.56 9.45
CA LYS A 66 -15.95 -5.61 8.68
C LYS A 66 -16.44 -5.01 7.38
N VAL A 67 -16.04 -5.60 6.27
CA VAL A 67 -16.48 -5.21 4.92
C VAL A 67 -17.38 -6.31 4.38
N TYR A 68 -18.60 -5.94 4.04
CA TYR A 68 -19.62 -6.83 3.51
C TYR A 68 -19.72 -6.61 2.01
N LEU A 69 -19.52 -7.65 1.21
CA LEU A 69 -19.63 -7.57 -0.25
C LEU A 69 -21.07 -7.83 -0.69
N VAL A 70 -21.44 -7.30 -1.87
CA VAL A 70 -22.75 -7.55 -2.51
C VAL A 70 -23.00 -9.03 -2.76
N SER A 71 -21.92 -9.80 -3.00
CA SER A 71 -21.96 -11.25 -3.19
C SER A 71 -22.19 -12.05 -1.90
N GLY A 72 -22.22 -11.40 -0.73
CA GLY A 72 -22.47 -12.03 0.57
C GLY A 72 -21.22 -12.39 1.38
N GLN A 73 -20.02 -12.38 0.79
CA GLN A 73 -18.78 -12.55 1.56
C GLN A 73 -18.55 -11.39 2.54
N VAL A 74 -17.93 -11.70 3.67
CA VAL A 74 -17.54 -10.73 4.69
C VAL A 74 -16.05 -10.87 4.97
N TYR A 75 -15.34 -9.74 4.99
CA TYR A 75 -13.91 -9.69 5.26
C TYR A 75 -13.59 -8.77 6.43
N THR A 76 -12.67 -9.21 7.29
CA THR A 76 -12.01 -8.32 8.24
C THR A 76 -10.88 -7.57 7.52
N VAL A 77 -10.96 -6.24 7.54
CA VAL A 77 -9.93 -5.34 7.01
C VAL A 77 -9.31 -4.56 8.16
N VAL A 78 -8.00 -4.68 8.31
CA VAL A 78 -7.19 -4.02 9.34
C VAL A 78 -6.45 -2.86 8.72
N TRP A 79 -6.66 -1.67 9.25
CA TRP A 79 -6.00 -0.45 8.86
C TRP A 79 -4.88 -0.15 9.85
N ARG A 80 -3.65 0.04 9.36
CA ARG A 80 -2.55 0.58 10.16
C ARG A 80 -2.36 2.04 9.77
N LEU A 81 -2.28 2.90 10.77
CA LEU A 81 -2.10 4.32 10.63
C LEU A 81 -0.87 4.75 11.43
N SER A 82 -0.09 5.67 10.88
CA SER A 82 0.96 6.39 11.61
C SER A 82 0.70 7.88 11.59
N GLY A 83 1.07 8.59 12.66
CA GLY A 83 0.82 10.02 12.74
C GLY A 83 0.97 10.59 14.15
N SER A 84 0.37 11.75 14.37
CA SER A 84 0.21 12.33 15.70
C SER A 84 -1.08 13.14 15.74
N LYS A 85 -1.63 13.36 16.95
CA LYS A 85 -2.89 14.09 17.26
C LYS A 85 -3.52 14.86 16.08
N GLY A 86 -4.48 14.21 15.40
CA GLY A 86 -5.29 14.81 14.32
C GLY A 86 -4.74 14.65 12.89
N SER A 87 -3.51 14.14 12.72
CA SER A 87 -2.87 13.92 11.42
C SER A 87 -2.36 12.48 11.32
N TYR A 88 -3.26 11.56 10.96
CA TYR A 88 -2.94 10.17 10.71
C TYR A 88 -2.91 9.86 9.22
N LYS A 89 -1.98 9.00 8.80
CA LYS A 89 -1.89 8.49 7.44
C LYS A 89 -1.91 6.97 7.47
N VAL A 90 -2.64 6.36 6.55
CA VAL A 90 -2.59 4.91 6.36
C VAL A 90 -1.17 4.50 5.93
N THR A 91 -0.63 3.47 6.59
CA THR A 91 0.69 2.89 6.34
C THR A 91 0.62 1.44 5.86
N ASP A 92 -0.45 0.74 6.17
CA ASP A 92 -0.73 -0.60 5.66
C ASP A 92 -2.24 -0.88 5.74
N VAL A 93 -2.70 -1.74 4.84
CA VAL A 93 -4.03 -2.33 4.87
C VAL A 93 -3.85 -3.82 4.82
N LYS A 94 -4.47 -4.53 5.75
CA LYS A 94 -4.48 -5.99 5.77
C LYS A 94 -5.87 -6.52 5.54
N VAL A 95 -6.01 -7.47 4.62
CA VAL A 95 -7.24 -8.23 4.44
C VAL A 95 -6.93 -9.65 4.91
N LEU A 96 -7.62 -10.10 5.97
CA LEU A 96 -7.24 -11.32 6.70
C LEU A 96 -5.77 -11.24 7.19
N ILE A 97 -4.93 -12.21 6.83
CA ILE A 97 -3.50 -12.25 7.18
C ILE A 97 -2.59 -11.54 6.15
N PHE A 98 -3.15 -11.03 5.05
CA PHE A 98 -2.37 -10.47 3.94
C PHE A 98 -2.22 -8.96 4.03
N SER A 99 -0.98 -8.48 4.07
CA SER A 99 -0.63 -7.06 4.04
C SER A 99 -0.39 -6.57 2.61
N LEU A 100 -1.06 -5.49 2.24
CA LEU A 100 -0.83 -4.85 0.94
C LEU A 100 0.56 -4.22 0.86
N ARG A 101 1.09 -3.67 1.97
CA ARG A 101 2.46 -3.15 2.02
C ARG A 101 3.50 -4.25 1.75
N HIS A 102 3.33 -5.43 2.33
CA HIS A 102 4.23 -6.57 2.07
C HIS A 102 4.08 -7.11 0.65
N MET A 103 2.85 -7.22 0.14
CA MET A 103 2.58 -7.64 -1.24
C MET A 103 3.27 -6.70 -2.24
N GLN A 104 3.09 -5.38 -2.11
CA GLN A 104 3.73 -4.40 -3.00
C GLN A 104 5.25 -4.50 -2.96
N ARG A 105 5.84 -4.66 -1.76
CA ARG A 105 7.29 -4.89 -1.62
C ARG A 105 7.72 -6.14 -2.39
N GLY A 106 7.00 -7.26 -2.27
CA GLY A 106 7.29 -8.48 -3.00
C GLY A 106 7.24 -8.29 -4.53
N ILE A 107 6.22 -7.58 -5.03
CA ILE A 107 6.09 -7.25 -6.46
C ILE A 107 7.31 -6.46 -6.94
N PHE A 108 7.68 -5.41 -6.21
CA PHE A 108 8.75 -4.51 -6.62
C PHE A 108 10.12 -5.17 -6.52
N THR A 109 10.42 -5.87 -5.42
CA THR A 109 11.71 -6.56 -5.27
C THR A 109 11.86 -7.71 -6.26
N SER A 110 10.78 -8.41 -6.61
CA SER A 110 10.78 -9.43 -7.68
C SER A 110 10.99 -8.82 -9.07
N TYR A 111 10.37 -7.67 -9.36
CA TYR A 111 10.59 -6.94 -10.62
C TYR A 111 12.06 -6.50 -10.76
N LEU A 112 12.62 -5.98 -9.66
CA LEU A 112 13.99 -5.46 -9.58
C LEU A 112 15.04 -6.58 -9.60
N SER A 113 14.81 -7.71 -8.93
CA SER A 113 15.78 -8.82 -8.92
C SER A 113 16.02 -9.37 -10.33
N LYS A 114 14.97 -9.43 -11.16
CA LYS A 114 15.04 -9.82 -12.57
C LYS A 114 15.74 -8.79 -13.47
N ARG A 115 16.12 -7.63 -12.93
CA ARG A 115 16.72 -6.48 -13.65
C ARG A 115 17.96 -5.95 -12.93
N ASN A 116 18.69 -6.83 -12.24
CA ASN A 116 19.94 -6.47 -11.52
C ASN A 116 19.78 -5.32 -10.49
N GLY A 117 18.56 -5.11 -10.00
CA GLY A 117 18.23 -4.02 -9.08
C GLY A 117 18.18 -2.64 -9.74
N ASP A 118 17.95 -2.55 -11.05
CA ASP A 118 17.79 -1.28 -11.77
C ASP A 118 16.48 -0.57 -11.38
N VAL A 119 16.58 0.38 -10.46
CA VAL A 119 15.43 1.16 -9.98
C VAL A 119 14.91 2.14 -11.04
N ALA A 120 15.75 2.61 -11.97
CA ALA A 120 15.29 3.51 -13.03
C ALA A 120 14.30 2.79 -13.97
N GLN A 121 14.52 1.50 -14.26
CA GLN A 121 13.56 0.69 -15.01
C GLN A 121 12.24 0.47 -14.27
N LEU A 122 12.25 0.37 -12.93
CA LEU A 122 11.01 0.32 -12.15
C LEU A 122 10.26 1.66 -12.22
N VAL A 123 10.96 2.79 -12.06
CA VAL A 123 10.35 4.12 -12.18
C VAL A 123 9.73 4.30 -13.57
N ALA A 124 10.43 3.89 -14.64
CA ALA A 124 9.88 3.92 -15.99
C ALA A 124 8.60 3.07 -16.10
N ALA A 125 8.59 1.86 -15.55
CA ALA A 125 7.42 0.96 -15.62
C ALA A 125 6.20 1.49 -14.83
N LEU A 126 6.42 2.13 -13.67
CA LEU A 126 5.35 2.70 -12.85
C LEU A 126 4.66 3.91 -13.51
N ASN A 127 5.30 4.53 -14.49
CA ASN A 127 4.84 5.76 -15.17
C ASN A 127 4.44 5.52 -16.64
N ARG A 128 4.20 4.27 -17.04
CA ARG A 128 3.56 3.90 -18.31
C ARG A 128 2.06 3.86 -18.11
#